data_AF-A6TQY3-F1
#
_entry.id   AF-A6TQY3-F1
#
_cell.length_a   1.000
_cell.length_b   1.000
_cell.length_c   1.000
_cell.angle_alpha   90.00
_cell.angle_beta   90.00
_cell.angle_gamma   90.00
#
_symmetry.space_group_name_H-M   'P 1'
#
loop_
_entity.id
_entity.type
_entity.pdbx_description
1 polymer ?
#
loop_
_entity_poly.entity_id
_entity_poly.type
_entity_poly.pdbx_seq_one_letter_code
_entity_poly.pdbx_strand_id
1 'polypeptide(L)'
;MSGGDQMYEKLIHQEYYLMVFHSKSYVVQLYQYLRRNYENKFDLISTPCRLKAGCSYSLRFYQLDDLNIIKNILAEQPQHFSTTKGVVYLSQRVNKRRTFTKIETI
;
A
#
# COMPACT_ATOMS: atom_id res chain seq x y z
N MET A 1 37.78 -8.76 -1.57
CA MET A 1 36.77 -9.66 -0.98
C MET A 1 35.42 -9.03 -1.27
N SER A 2 34.70 -9.65 -2.20
CA SER A 2 33.47 -9.13 -2.82
C SER A 2 32.30 -9.29 -1.85
N GLY A 3 31.68 -8.17 -1.45
CA GLY A 3 30.48 -8.12 -0.61
C GLY A 3 29.21 -7.85 -1.42
N GLY A 4 29.09 -8.41 -2.61
CA GLY A 4 27.85 -8.41 -3.38
C GLY A 4 27.16 -9.74 -3.13
N ASP A 5 26.11 -9.74 -2.31
CA ASP A 5 25.02 -10.75 -2.31
C ASP A 5 23.97 -10.46 -1.19
N GLN A 6 23.60 -9.20 -0.97
CA GLN A 6 22.37 -8.84 -0.23
C GLN A 6 21.20 -8.55 -1.19
N MET A 7 21.11 -9.30 -2.29
CA MET A 7 20.10 -9.13 -3.34
C MET A 7 19.44 -10.46 -3.70
N TYR A 8 19.11 -11.27 -2.71
CA TYR A 8 18.29 -12.46 -2.90
C TYR A 8 17.15 -12.44 -1.88
N GLU A 9 15.94 -12.76 -2.36
CA GLU A 9 14.68 -12.83 -1.60
C GLU A 9 13.81 -11.57 -1.48
N LYS A 10 13.72 -10.78 -2.56
CA LYS A 10 12.37 -10.29 -2.91
C LYS A 10 11.59 -11.48 -3.45
N LEU A 11 11.01 -12.28 -2.56
CA LEU A 11 9.91 -13.17 -2.90
C LEU A 11 8.97 -12.38 -3.83
N ILE A 12 8.86 -12.82 -5.08
CA ILE A 12 7.88 -12.27 -6.01
C ILE A 12 6.54 -12.75 -5.47
N HIS A 13 6.02 -12.07 -4.45
CA HIS A 13 4.67 -12.27 -3.99
C HIS A 13 3.77 -12.05 -5.20
N GLN A 14 3.15 -13.13 -5.66
CA GLN A 14 2.24 -13.09 -6.80
C GLN A 14 1.01 -12.26 -6.49
N GLU A 15 0.73 -12.08 -5.19
CA GLU A 15 -0.40 -11.37 -4.65
C GLU A 15 0.03 -10.34 -3.61
N TYR A 16 -0.59 -9.17 -3.67
CA TYR A 16 -0.42 -8.12 -2.67
C TYR A 16 -1.64 -7.22 -2.67
N TYR A 17 -1.84 -6.48 -1.59
CA TYR A 17 -2.87 -5.47 -1.48
C TYR A 17 -2.29 -4.10 -1.78
N LEU A 18 -3.13 -3.26 -2.36
CA LEU A 18 -2.78 -1.91 -2.75
C LEU A 18 -3.89 -0.96 -2.32
N MET A 19 -3.57 -0.05 -1.40
CA MET A 19 -4.45 1.05 -1.06
C MET A 19 -4.07 2.27 -1.88
N VAL A 20 -5.01 2.68 -2.75
CA VAL A 20 -4.86 3.84 -3.63
C VAL A 20 -5.65 5.00 -3.04
N PHE A 21 -4.96 6.09 -2.75
CA PHE A 21 -5.54 7.25 -2.06
C PHE A 21 -5.82 8.38 -3.03
N HIS A 22 -6.79 9.23 -2.69
CA HIS A 22 -7.11 10.40 -3.53
C HIS A 22 -6.08 11.54 -3.44
N SER A 23 -5.36 11.67 -2.33
CA SER A 23 -4.44 12.78 -2.09
C SER A 23 -3.03 12.30 -1.75
N LYS A 24 -2.04 12.85 -2.46
CA LYS A 24 -0.61 12.55 -2.28
C LYS A 24 -0.11 12.91 -0.89
N SER A 25 -0.51 14.06 -0.36
CA SER A 25 -0.02 14.55 0.93
C SER A 25 -0.37 13.59 2.06
N TYR A 26 -1.58 13.01 2.03
CA TYR A 26 -2.01 12.06 3.04
C TYR A 26 -1.25 10.75 2.97
N VAL A 27 -1.02 10.21 1.77
CA VAL A 27 -0.22 8.98 1.61
C VAL A 27 1.15 9.14 2.22
N VAL A 28 1.81 10.27 1.95
CA VAL A 28 3.16 10.52 2.43
C VAL A 28 3.18 10.64 3.95
N GLN A 29 2.23 11.36 4.55
CA GLN A 29 2.14 11.50 6.01
C GLN A 29 1.84 10.15 6.69
N LEU A 30 0.85 9.41 6.19
CA LEU A 30 0.51 8.09 6.69
C LEU A 30 1.69 7.13 6.55
N TYR A 31 2.38 7.14 5.41
CA TYR A 31 3.56 6.30 5.20
C TYR A 31 4.70 6.63 6.19
N GLN A 32 4.94 7.91 6.48
CA GLN A 32 5.94 8.30 7.48
C GLN A 32 5.58 7.78 8.88
N TYR A 33 4.30 7.84 9.25
CA TYR A 33 3.81 7.27 10.51
C TYR A 33 3.98 5.74 10.52
N LEU A 34 3.55 5.06 9.45
CA LEU A 34 3.65 3.61 9.33
C LEU A 34 5.09 3.13 9.39
N ARG A 35 6.00 3.78 8.66
CA ARG A 35 7.42 3.43 8.64
C ARG A 35 8.09 3.52 10.01
N ARG A 36 7.65 4.43 10.87
CA ARG A 36 8.19 4.59 12.24
C ARG A 36 7.68 3.53 13.22
N ASN A 37 6.46 3.03 13.02
CA ASN A 37 5.77 2.18 13.99
C ASN A 37 5.65 0.70 13.54
N TYR A 38 5.76 0.43 12.24
CA TYR A 38 5.49 -0.87 11.62
C TYR A 38 6.55 -1.18 10.57
N GLU A 39 7.77 -1.41 11.03
CA GLU A 39 8.92 -1.65 10.17
C GLU A 39 8.67 -2.78 9.16
N ASN A 40 8.99 -2.53 7.89
CA ASN A 40 8.87 -3.47 6.77
C ASN A 40 7.46 -4.03 6.45
N LYS A 41 6.38 -3.52 7.06
CA LYS A 41 5.00 -3.95 6.74
C LYS A 41 4.39 -3.28 5.52
N PHE A 42 4.77 -2.02 5.28
CA PHE A 42 4.14 -1.18 4.28
C PHE A 42 5.20 -0.57 3.36
N ASP A 43 4.92 -0.59 2.07
CA ASP A 43 5.73 0.07 1.06
C ASP A 43 4.97 1.21 0.39
N LEU A 44 5.62 2.35 0.23
CA LEU A 44 5.13 3.42 -0.63
C LEU A 44 5.56 3.12 -2.07
N ILE A 45 4.58 2.89 -2.96
CA ILE A 45 4.84 2.63 -4.37
C ILE A 45 4.11 3.63 -5.26
N SER A 46 4.56 3.77 -6.51
CA SER A 46 3.80 4.49 -7.52
C SER A 46 2.51 3.74 -7.86
N THR A 47 1.40 4.47 -7.98
CA THR A 47 0.11 3.90 -8.37
C THR A 47 0.23 3.29 -9.77
N PRO A 48 -0.08 1.99 -9.96
CA PRO A 48 -0.05 1.37 -11.28
C PRO A 48 -0.98 2.10 -12.25
N CYS A 49 -0.50 2.43 -13.46
CA CYS A 49 -1.24 3.22 -14.46
C CYS A 49 -2.60 2.62 -14.86
N ARG A 50 -2.81 1.33 -14.61
CA ARG A 50 -4.09 0.64 -14.86
C ARG A 50 -5.19 1.06 -13.87
N LEU A 51 -4.80 1.53 -12.69
CA LEU A 51 -5.70 2.07 -11.69
C LEU A 51 -5.83 3.57 -11.95
N LYS A 52 -6.87 3.97 -12.70
CA LYS A 52 -7.17 5.38 -13.01
C LYS A 52 -7.70 6.18 -11.81
N ALA A 53 -7.69 5.59 -10.62
CA ALA A 53 -8.22 6.19 -9.40
C ALA A 53 -7.06 6.74 -8.56
N GLY A 54 -7.26 7.90 -7.93
CA GLY A 54 -6.39 8.43 -6.90
C GLY A 54 -5.15 9.20 -7.38
N CYS A 55 -4.17 9.33 -6.48
CA CYS A 55 -2.94 10.08 -6.69
C CYS A 55 -1.81 9.20 -7.24
N SER A 56 -0.65 9.79 -7.52
CA SER A 56 0.52 9.09 -8.05
C SER A 56 1.14 8.04 -7.11
N TYR A 57 0.66 7.94 -5.87
CA TYR A 57 1.22 7.05 -4.85
C TYR A 57 0.15 6.16 -4.22
N SER A 58 0.59 4.98 -3.81
CA SER A 58 -0.23 3.95 -3.16
C SER A 58 0.57 3.26 -2.06
N LEU A 59 -0.13 2.74 -1.05
CA LEU A 59 0.48 1.86 -0.05
C LEU A 59 0.29 0.41 -0.47
N ARG A 60 1.40 -0.34 -0.49
CA ARG A 60 1.42 -1.78 -0.69
C ARG A 60 1.65 -2.49 0.62
N PHE A 61 0.93 -3.58 0.82
CA PHE A 61 1.06 -4.50 1.96
C PHE A 61 0.66 -5.91 1.51
N TYR A 62 1.04 -6.93 2.27
CA TYR A 62 0.89 -8.34 1.84
C TYR A 62 -0.20 -9.11 2.60
N GLN A 63 -0.61 -8.63 3.78
CA GLN A 63 -1.67 -9.25 4.58
C GLN A 63 -2.89 -8.35 4.63
N LEU A 64 -4.09 -8.87 4.30
CA LEU A 64 -5.30 -8.05 4.35
C LEU A 64 -5.54 -7.47 5.75
N ASP A 65 -5.17 -8.20 6.80
CA ASP A 65 -5.30 -7.76 8.19
C ASP A 65 -4.48 -6.51 8.53
N ASP A 66 -3.40 -6.23 7.80
CA ASP A 66 -2.64 -4.99 7.96
C ASP A 66 -3.47 -3.75 7.55
N LEU A 67 -4.57 -3.94 6.81
CA LEU A 67 -5.54 -2.88 6.56
C LEU A 67 -6.21 -2.38 7.84
N ASN A 68 -6.38 -3.25 8.85
CA ASN A 68 -6.96 -2.85 10.13
C ASN A 68 -6.04 -1.88 10.87
N ILE A 69 -4.72 -1.99 10.71
CA ILE A 69 -3.76 -1.02 11.24
C ILE A 69 -4.03 0.36 10.62
N ILE A 70 -4.19 0.42 9.30
CA ILE A 70 -4.49 1.67 8.60
C ILE A 70 -5.83 2.24 9.10
N LYS A 71 -6.88 1.42 9.14
CA LYS A 71 -8.21 1.83 9.62
C LYS A 71 -8.17 2.38 11.04
N ASN A 72 -7.46 1.71 11.95
CA ASN A 72 -7.31 2.15 13.34
C ASN A 72 -6.59 3.50 13.42
N ILE A 73 -5.49 3.70 12.68
CA ILE A 73 -4.78 4.99 12.63
C ILE A 73 -5.69 6.11 12.12
N LEU A 74 -6.46 5.85 11.06
CA LEU A 74 -7.40 6.83 10.50
C LEU A 74 -8.52 7.18 11.49
N ALA A 75 -8.98 6.20 12.28
CA ALA A 75 -10.01 6.38 13.31
C ALA A 75 -9.50 7.09 14.58
N GLU A 76 -8.26 6.81 14.99
CA GLU A 76 -7.63 7.40 16.19
C GLU A 76 -7.15 8.84 15.95
N GLN A 77 -6.85 9.20 14.70
CA GLN A 77 -6.30 10.51 14.34
C GLN A 77 -7.17 11.25 13.30
N PRO A 78 -8.47 11.44 13.54
CA PRO A 78 -9.38 12.05 12.57
C PRO A 78 -8.97 13.51 12.25
N GLN A 79 -8.39 14.24 13.19
CA GLN A 79 -7.89 15.60 12.93
C GLN A 79 -6.78 15.66 11.88
N HIS A 80 -6.01 14.58 11.70
CA HIS A 80 -4.93 14.49 10.71
C HIS A 80 -5.38 13.81 9.42
N PHE A 81 -6.38 12.92 9.49
CA PHE A 81 -6.75 12.04 8.38
C PHE A 81 -8.25 11.96 8.07
N SER A 82 -9.12 12.79 8.66
CA SER A 82 -10.60 12.73 8.54
C SER A 82 -11.16 12.71 7.13
N THR A 83 -10.45 13.26 6.16
CA THR A 83 -10.88 13.31 4.75
C THR A 83 -10.21 12.26 3.88
N THR A 84 -9.40 11.37 4.48
CA THR A 84 -8.64 10.36 3.76
C THR A 84 -9.59 9.32 3.21
N LYS A 85 -9.81 9.38 1.90
CA LYS A 85 -10.51 8.36 1.15
C LYS A 85 -9.53 7.52 0.37
N GLY A 86 -9.75 6.21 0.36
CA GLY A 86 -8.91 5.25 -0.34
C GLY A 86 -9.71 4.09 -0.91
N VAL A 87 -9.17 3.47 -1.95
CA VAL A 87 -9.72 2.24 -2.51
C VAL A 87 -8.67 1.16 -2.37
N VAL A 88 -9.07 0.03 -1.79
CA VAL A 88 -8.21 -1.14 -1.61
C VAL A 88 -8.43 -2.09 -2.77
N TYR A 89 -7.32 -2.50 -3.39
CA TYR A 89 -7.29 -3.49 -4.46
C TYR A 89 -6.44 -4.68 -4.04
N LEU A 90 -6.90 -5.87 -4.39
CA LEU A 90 -6.07 -7.07 -4.44
C LEU A 90 -5.40 -7.11 -5.82
N SER A 91 -4.08 -7.11 -5.84
CA SER A 91 -3.29 -7.34 -7.05
C SER A 91 -2.89 -8.79 -7.13
N GLN A 92 -3.17 -9.44 -8.26
CA GLN A 92 -2.84 -10.84 -8.51
C GLN A 92 -2.27 -11.01 -9.92
N ARG A 93 -1.57 -12.12 -10.17
CA ARG A 93 -1.12 -12.50 -11.50
C ARG A 93 -1.97 -13.63 -12.07
N VAL A 94 -2.89 -13.30 -12.97
CA VAL A 94 -3.74 -14.26 -13.68
C VAL A 94 -3.29 -14.34 -15.14
N ASN A 95 -3.03 -15.54 -15.64
CA ASN A 95 -2.61 -15.77 -17.04
C ASN A 95 -1.40 -14.90 -17.46
N LYS A 96 -0.37 -14.84 -16.60
CA LYS A 96 0.83 -14.00 -16.75
C LYS A 96 0.58 -12.48 -16.73
N ARG A 97 -0.67 -12.01 -16.67
CA ARG A 97 -1.06 -10.61 -16.61
C ARG A 97 -1.39 -10.20 -15.18
N ARG A 98 -1.03 -8.97 -14.79
CA ARG A 98 -1.43 -8.41 -13.50
C ARG A 98 -2.88 -7.90 -13.56
N THR A 99 -3.71 -8.37 -12.65
CA THR A 99 -5.09 -7.91 -12.44
C THR A 99 -5.18 -7.17 -11.12
N PHE A 100 -6.18 -6.29 -11.01
CA PHE A 100 -6.49 -5.57 -9.79
C PHE A 100 -7.98 -5.71 -9.53
N THR A 101 -8.34 -6.34 -8.42
CA THR A 101 -9.72 -6.54 -7.99
C THR A 101 -10.01 -5.60 -6.83
N LYS A 102 -11.01 -4.73 -6.97
CA LYS A 102 -11.42 -3.84 -5.87
C LYS A 102 -11.98 -4.70 -4.73
N ILE A 103 -11.47 -4.51 -3.52
CA ILE A 103 -11.92 -5.19 -2.31
C ILE A 103 -12.89 -4.30 -1.55
N GLU A 104 -12.47 -3.09 -1.21
CA GLU A 104 -13.30 -2.15 -0.44
C GLU A 104 -12.90 -0.69 -0.66
N THR A 105 -13.71 0.20 -0.13
CA THR A 105 -13.46 1.65 -0.08
C THR A 105 -13.49 2.09 1.37
N ILE A 106 -12.53 2.93 1.72
CA ILE A 106 -12.36 3.55 3.03
C ILE A 106 -12.60 5.06 2.87
#